data_AF-A0A7S0XUZ1-F1
#
_entry.id   AF-A0A7S0XUZ1-F1
#
_cell.length_a   1.000
_cell.length_b   1.000
_cell.length_c   1.000
_cell.angle_alpha   90.00
_cell.angle_beta   90.00
_cell.angle_gamma   90.00
#
_symmetry.space_group_name_H-M   'P 1'
#
loop_
_entity.id
_entity.type
_entity.pdbx_description
1 polymer ?
#
loop_
_entity_poly.entity_id
_entity_poly.type
_entity_poly.pdbx_seq_one_letter_code
_entity_poly.pdbx_strand_id
1 'polypeptide(L)'
;WEPLGVLGRVYVAEEGVNAQVSVPDNMVTMFESTVLAMDELEGVYLNKDDPLSMEQLPFSRLQIKPRRQVLSDGLGHGLDWDNNGKKLDPQEWHEALTREG
;
A
#
# COMPACT_ATOMS: atom_id res chain seq x y z
N TRP A 1 -13.05 -5.65 5.67
CA TRP A 1 -12.73 -6.37 4.41
C TRP A 1 -12.71 -7.90 4.51
N GLU A 2 -12.72 -8.52 5.70
CA GLU A 2 -12.79 -9.98 5.85
C GLU A 2 -13.98 -10.63 5.08
N PRO A 3 -15.21 -10.06 5.05
CA PRO A 3 -16.31 -10.64 4.27
C PRO A 3 -16.08 -10.69 2.75
N LEU A 4 -15.13 -9.89 2.24
CA LEU A 4 -14.74 -9.88 0.81
C LEU A 4 -13.67 -10.93 0.50
N GLY A 5 -13.23 -11.72 1.49
CA GLY A 5 -12.14 -12.69 1.33
C GLY A 5 -10.75 -12.04 1.21
N VAL A 6 -10.61 -10.77 1.58
CA VAL A 6 -9.33 -10.06 1.52
C VAL A 6 -8.34 -10.65 2.53
N LEU A 7 -7.11 -10.89 2.09
CA LEU A 7 -5.97 -11.32 2.90
C LEU A 7 -4.88 -10.26 2.82
N GLY A 8 -4.02 -10.13 3.84
CA GLY A 8 -2.97 -9.11 3.77
C GLY A 8 -2.55 -8.54 5.10
N ARG A 9 -1.78 -7.45 5.02
CA ARG A 9 -1.33 -6.66 6.16
C ARG A 9 -1.67 -5.20 5.91
N VAL A 10 -2.28 -4.58 6.91
CA VAL A 10 -2.61 -3.16 6.93
C VAL A 10 -2.03 -2.59 8.23
N TYR A 11 -1.18 -1.58 8.10
CA TYR A 11 -0.64 -0.81 9.20
C TYR A 11 -1.24 0.58 9.19
N VAL A 12 -1.73 1.01 10.35
CA VAL A 12 -2.36 2.32 10.54
C VAL A 12 -1.58 3.06 11.61
N ALA A 13 -1.17 4.29 11.33
CA ALA A 13 -0.52 5.19 12.27
C ALA A 13 -1.04 6.62 12.05
N GLU A 14 -0.67 7.57 12.91
CA GLU A 14 -1.09 8.97 12.75
C GLU A 14 -0.60 9.59 11.43
N GLU A 15 0.55 9.13 10.92
CA GLU A 15 1.11 9.54 9.63
C GLU A 15 0.43 8.91 8.41
N GLY A 16 -0.55 8.01 8.60
CA GLY A 16 -1.34 7.44 7.51
C GLY A 16 -1.42 5.90 7.52
N VAL A 17 -1.48 5.31 6.32
CA VAL A 17 -1.72 3.87 6.12
C VAL A 17 -0.69 3.26 5.16
N ASN A 18 -0.17 2.09 5.50
CA ASN A 18 0.57 1.22 4.57
C ASN A 18 -0.14 -0.14 4.50
N ALA A 19 -0.48 -0.58 3.31
CA ALA A 19 -1.23 -1.81 3.09
C ALA A 19 -0.70 -2.61 1.92
N GLN A 20 -0.66 -3.93 2.11
CA GLN A 20 -0.47 -4.90 1.04
C GLN A 20 -1.50 -6.01 1.22
N VAL A 21 -2.34 -6.20 0.21
CA VAL A 21 -3.48 -7.13 0.27
C VAL A 21 -3.60 -7.96 -1.00
N SER A 22 -4.12 -9.17 -0.84
CA SER A 22 -4.64 -10.00 -1.93
C SER A 22 -6.16 -10.02 -1.84
N VAL A 23 -6.82 -9.85 -2.98
CA VAL A 23 -8.28 -9.78 -3.09
C VAL A 23 -8.71 -10.85 -4.10
N PRO A 24 -9.75 -11.65 -3.80
CA PRO A 24 -10.31 -12.54 -4.80
C PRO A 24 -10.76 -11.77 -6.04
N ASP A 25 -10.45 -12.26 -7.25
CA ASP A 25 -10.72 -11.56 -8.52
C ASP A 25 -12.19 -11.10 -8.65
N ASN A 26 -13.13 -11.94 -8.21
CA ASN A 26 -14.57 -11.64 -8.26
C ASN A 26 -15.02 -10.60 -7.21
N MET A 27 -14.15 -10.19 -6.29
CA MET A 27 -14.41 -9.22 -5.23
C MET A 27 -13.66 -7.89 -5.43
N VAL A 28 -12.78 -7.79 -6.44
CA VAL A 28 -11.94 -6.60 -6.67
C VAL A 28 -12.77 -5.31 -6.79
N THR A 29 -13.81 -5.29 -7.63
CA THR A 29 -14.67 -4.10 -7.80
C THR A 29 -15.34 -3.69 -6.48
N MET A 30 -15.78 -4.66 -5.68
CA MET A 30 -16.43 -4.37 -4.40
C MET A 30 -15.40 -3.86 -3.39
N PHE A 31 -14.21 -4.47 -3.34
CA PHE A 31 -13.10 -4.00 -2.51
C PHE A 31 -12.73 -2.54 -2.85
N GLU A 32 -12.54 -2.22 -4.12
CA GLU A 32 -12.25 -0.85 -4.57
C GLU A 32 -13.34 0.13 -4.13
N SER A 33 -14.61 -0.25 -4.28
CA SER A 33 -15.73 0.56 -3.82
C SER A 33 -15.70 0.80 -2.31
N THR A 34 -15.29 -0.19 -1.51
CA THR A 34 -15.13 0.00 -0.06
C THR A 34 -13.95 0.89 0.30
N VAL A 35 -12.87 0.86 -0.47
CA VAL A 35 -11.71 1.75 -0.26
C VAL A 35 -12.08 3.18 -0.60
N LEU A 36 -12.72 3.41 -1.75
CA LEU A 36 -13.13 4.74 -2.22
C LEU A 36 -14.24 5.37 -1.37
N ALA A 37 -14.98 4.58 -0.61
CA ALA A 37 -16.01 5.07 0.31
C ALA A 37 -15.45 5.53 1.67
N MET A 38 -14.15 5.31 1.94
CA MET A 38 -13.48 5.75 3.16
C MET A 38 -12.81 7.10 2.88
N ASP A 39 -13.24 8.15 3.58
CA ASP A 39 -12.68 9.50 3.44
C ASP A 39 -11.16 9.50 3.70
N GLU A 40 -10.68 8.68 4.64
CA GLU A 40 -9.26 8.58 4.97
C GLU A 40 -8.41 7.92 3.88
N LEU A 41 -9.04 7.23 2.92
CA LEU A 41 -8.38 6.58 1.78
C LEU A 41 -8.79 7.21 0.45
N GLU A 42 -9.46 8.36 0.47
CA GLU A 42 -9.85 9.07 -0.74
C GLU A 42 -8.62 9.36 -1.61
N GLY A 43 -8.72 9.05 -2.90
CA GLY A 43 -7.64 9.30 -3.86
C GLY A 43 -6.44 8.34 -3.76
N VAL A 44 -6.50 7.29 -2.92
CA VAL A 44 -5.43 6.28 -2.86
C VAL A 44 -5.27 5.58 -4.21
N TYR A 45 -4.03 5.48 -4.68
CA TYR A 45 -3.70 4.69 -5.86
C TYR A 45 -3.50 3.23 -5.46
N LEU A 46 -4.38 2.35 -5.96
CA LEU A 46 -4.25 0.91 -5.77
C LEU A 46 -3.31 0.35 -6.83
N ASN A 47 -2.06 0.09 -6.43
CA ASN A 47 -1.08 -0.56 -7.30
C ASN A 47 -1.42 -2.06 -7.42
N LYS A 48 -1.83 -2.50 -8.61
CA LYS A 48 -2.24 -3.89 -8.88
C LYS A 48 -1.09 -4.67 -9.48
N ASP A 49 -0.90 -5.88 -8.98
CA ASP A 49 0.06 -6.85 -9.50
C ASP A 49 -0.68 -7.91 -10.34
N ASP A 50 0.08 -8.81 -10.97
CA ASP A 50 -0.46 -9.90 -11.78
C ASP A 50 -1.32 -10.87 -10.94
N PRO A 51 -2.43 -11.41 -11.51
CA PRO A 51 -3.23 -12.41 -10.82
C PRO A 51 -2.41 -13.66 -10.45
N LEU A 52 -2.55 -14.09 -9.19
CA LEU A 52 -1.86 -15.27 -8.65
C LEU A 52 -2.80 -16.46 -8.51
N SER A 53 -2.27 -17.68 -8.59
CA SER A 53 -3.06 -18.87 -8.29
C SER A 53 -3.36 -18.96 -6.79
N MET A 54 -4.49 -19.59 -6.44
CA MET A 54 -4.90 -19.83 -5.05
C MET A 54 -3.89 -20.67 -4.25
N GLU A 55 -3.02 -21.43 -4.92
CA GLU A 55 -1.97 -22.25 -4.31
C GLU A 55 -0.75 -21.41 -3.89
N GLN A 56 -0.65 -20.17 -4.36
CA GLN A 56 0.48 -19.27 -4.16
C GLN A 56 0.11 -18.01 -3.39
N LEU A 57 -0.92 -18.08 -2.53
CA LEU A 57 -1.38 -16.92 -1.76
C LEU A 57 -0.27 -16.40 -0.82
N PRO A 58 0.15 -15.12 -0.95
CA PRO A 58 1.25 -14.55 -0.16
C PRO A 58 0.86 -14.30 1.30
N PHE A 59 -0.44 -14.36 1.62
CA PHE A 59 -0.99 -14.11 2.94
C PHE A 59 -1.93 -15.23 3.37
N SER A 60 -1.90 -15.57 4.66
CA SER A 60 -2.79 -16.58 5.25
C SER A 60 -4.03 -16.01 5.93
N ARG A 61 -4.04 -14.70 6.24
CA ARG A 61 -5.16 -13.98 6.86
C ARG A 61 -5.00 -12.47 6.68
N LEU A 62 -6.07 -11.72 6.89
CA LEU A 62 -6.02 -10.27 7.03
C LEU A 62 -5.55 -9.89 8.44
N GLN A 63 -4.53 -9.02 8.53
CA GLN A 63 -4.08 -8.41 9.78
C GLN A 63 -4.11 -6.90 9.65
N ILE A 64 -4.90 -6.24 10.49
CA ILE A 64 -4.93 -4.78 10.62
C ILE A 64 -4.34 -4.45 11.99
N LYS A 65 -3.28 -3.63 12.02
CA LYS A 65 -2.54 -3.34 13.25
C LYS A 65 -2.26 -1.84 13.40
N PRO A 66 -2.62 -1.23 14.55
CA PRO A 66 -2.13 0.10 14.86
C PRO A 66 -0.61 0.05 15.09
N ARG A 67 0.08 1.08 14.64
CA ARG A 67 1.53 1.27 14.75
C ARG A 67 1.84 2.72 15.14
N ARG A 68 3.07 2.94 15.63
CA ARG A 68 3.60 4.30 15.79
C ARG A 68 3.97 4.92 14.45
N GLN A 69 4.47 4.10 13.53
CA GLN A 69 4.81 4.45 12.15
C GLN A 69 4.36 3.32 11.21
N VAL A 70 3.90 3.67 10.02
CA VAL A 70 3.52 2.75 8.96
C VAL A 70 4.73 2.09 8.29
N LEU A 71 5.91 2.73 8.35
CA LEU A 71 7.19 2.18 7.91
C LEU A 71 8.21 2.14 9.05
N SER A 72 9.07 1.12 9.06
CA SER A 72 10.20 1.02 9.99
C SER A 72 11.48 1.48 9.31
N ASP A 73 11.54 2.77 8.99
CA ASP A 73 12.65 3.43 8.29
C ASP A 73 13.84 3.79 9.20
N GLY A 74 13.68 3.63 10.52
CA GLY A 74 14.69 4.00 11.51
C GLY A 74 14.69 5.48 11.88
N LEU A 75 13.77 6.27 11.33
CA LEU A 75 13.54 7.65 11.73
C LEU A 75 12.77 7.64 13.07
N GLY A 76 13.17 8.51 14.00
CA GLY A 76 12.54 8.60 15.32
C GLY A 76 11.19 9.34 15.33
N HIS A 77 10.75 9.84 14.18
CA HIS A 77 9.55 10.64 13.99
C HIS A 77 8.80 10.15 12.75
N GLY A 78 7.50 10.42 12.69
CA GLY A 78 6.71 10.08 11.52
C GLY A 78 7.10 10.88 10.28
N LEU A 79 6.77 10.35 9.10
CA LEU A 79 6.99 10.98 7.82
C LEU A 79 6.03 12.16 7.62
N ASP A 80 6.60 13.29 7.19
CA ASP A 80 5.84 14.44 6.72
C ASP A 80 5.63 14.31 5.21
N TRP A 81 4.42 13.94 4.81
CA TRP A 81 4.08 13.76 3.40
C TRP A 81 4.07 15.07 2.60
N ASP A 82 3.99 16.23 3.26
CA ASP A 82 4.09 17.54 2.61
C ASP A 82 5.54 17.91 2.26
N ASN A 83 6.52 17.20 2.85
CA ASN A 83 7.95 17.42 2.64
C ASN A 83 8.66 16.13 2.17
N ASN A 84 8.20 15.57 1.05
CA ASN A 84 8.68 14.29 0.50
C ASN A 84 9.68 14.40 -0.66
N GLY A 85 10.25 15.60 -0.90
CA GLY A 85 11.22 15.84 -1.96
C GLY A 85 10.66 15.76 -3.39
N LYS A 86 11.54 15.56 -4.39
CA LYS A 86 11.13 15.43 -5.80
C LYS A 86 10.81 13.98 -6.13
N LYS A 87 9.56 13.70 -6.52
CA LYS A 87 9.18 12.42 -7.14
C LYS A 87 9.78 12.38 -8.55
N LEU A 88 10.51 11.31 -8.86
CA LEU A 88 11.06 11.05 -10.19
C LEU A 88 10.26 9.94 -10.86
N ASP A 89 9.97 10.10 -12.14
CA ASP A 89 9.46 8.98 -12.94
C ASP A 89 10.58 7.93 -13.19
N PRO A 90 10.24 6.71 -13.65
CA PRO A 90 11.24 5.65 -13.85
C PRO A 90 12.38 6.04 -14.81
N GLN A 91 12.12 6.87 -15.82
CA GLN A 91 13.15 7.32 -16.76
C GLN A 91 14.07 8.35 -16.09
N GLU A 92 13.51 9.36 -15.44
CA GLU A 92 14.28 10.35 -14.69
C GLU A 92 15.17 9.69 -13.62
N TRP A 93 14.64 8.68 -12.94
CA TRP A 93 15.39 7.90 -11.94
C TRP A 93 16.58 7.16 -12.57
N HIS A 94 16.38 6.48 -13.69
CA HIS A 94 17.45 5.77 -14.39
C HIS A 94 18.56 6.72 -14.86
N GLU A 95 18.19 7.88 -15.39
CA GLU A 95 19.15 8.91 -15.80
C GLU A 95 19.92 9.49 -14.62
N ALA A 96 19.27 9.73 -13.48
CA ALA A 96 19.91 10.24 -12.27
C ALA A 96 20.99 9.29 -11.75
N LEU A 97 20.68 7.99 -11.68
CA LEU A 97 21.65 6.96 -11.26
C LEU A 97 22.84 6.83 -12.23
N THR A 98 22.62 7.05 -13.52
CA THR A 98 23.65 6.89 -14.55
C THR A 98 24.60 8.10 -14.60
N ARG A 99 24.15 9.30 -14.19
CA ARG A 99 24.99 10.51 -14.16
C ARG A 99 25.98 10.57 -13.00
N GLU A 100 25.79 9.78 -11.95
CA GLU A 100 26.70 9.72 -10.79
C GLU A 100 27.83 8.66 -10.93
N GLY A 101 28.00 8.08 -12.12
CA GLY A 101 29.08 7.12 -12.47
C GLY A 101 30.25 7.71 -13.23
#